data_AF-A0A1G9J872-F1
#
_entry.id   AF-A0A1G9J872-F1
#
_cell.length_a   1.000
_cell.length_b   1.000
_cell.length_c   1.000
_cell.angle_alpha   90.00
_cell.angle_beta   90.00
_cell.angle_gamma   90.00
#
_symmetry.space_group_name_H-M   'P 1'
#
loop_
_entity.id
_entity.type
_entity.pdbx_description
1 polymer ?
#
loop_
_entity_poly.entity_id
_entity_poly.type
_entity_poly.pdbx_seq_one_letter_code
_entity_poly.pdbx_strand_id
1 'polypeptide(L)' 'MEERPLHNTPSMKRANETSIYTMIILGVLIGIVGVYLRFAGDSTTLSIVSWAILAVGTVVACKGVFKILAA' A
#
# COMPACT_ATOMS: atom_id res chain seq x y z
N MET A 1 -25.66 5.16 29.50
CA MET A 1 -25.28 6.20 28.51
C MET A 1 -24.26 5.56 27.60
N GLU A 2 -24.51 5.47 26.30
CA GLU A 2 -23.46 5.10 25.36
C GLU A 2 -22.34 6.13 25.49
N GLU A 3 -21.16 5.72 25.98
CA GLU A 3 -20.02 6.64 26.00
C GLU A 3 -19.70 7.02 24.56
N ARG A 4 -19.78 8.31 24.26
CA ARG A 4 -19.42 8.80 22.92
C ARG A 4 -17.94 8.49 22.72
N PRO A 5 -17.54 7.89 21.59
CA PRO A 5 -16.14 7.53 21.37
C PRO A 5 -15.26 8.77 21.53
N LEU A 6 -14.17 8.64 22.28
CA LEU A 6 -13.26 9.75 22.53
C LEU A 6 -12.61 10.17 21.19
N HIS A 7 -12.93 11.38 20.71
CA HIS A 7 -12.30 11.92 19.50
C HIS A 7 -10.84 12.31 19.79
N ASN A 8 -9.96 12.21 18.78
CA ASN A 8 -8.56 12.67 18.82
C ASN A 8 -7.59 11.86 19.71
N THR A 9 -7.82 10.58 19.91
CA THR A 9 -6.81 9.69 20.51
C THR A 9 -5.52 9.68 19.67
N PRO A 10 -4.34 9.41 20.25
CA PRO A 10 -3.09 9.30 19.50
C PRO A 10 -3.15 8.29 18.35
N SER A 11 -3.88 7.18 18.54
CA SER A 11 -4.12 6.18 17.49
C SER A 11 -4.94 6.75 16.32
N MET A 12 -6.01 7.50 16.60
CA MET A 12 -6.82 8.15 15.57
C MET A 12 -6.04 9.21 14.81
N LYS A 13 -5.18 9.99 15.50
CA LYS A 13 -4.31 10.98 14.84
C LYS A 13 -3.31 10.34 13.89
N ARG A 14 -2.68 9.25 14.30
CA ARG A 14 -1.73 8.49 13.48
C ARG A 14 -2.42 7.84 12.29
N ALA A 15 -3.59 7.22 12.49
CA ALA A 15 -4.35 6.60 11.40
C ALA A 15 -4.73 7.62 10.32
N ASN A 16 -4.93 8.89 10.68
CA ASN A 16 -5.28 9.98 9.77
C ASN A 16 -4.06 10.72 9.17
N GLU A 17 -2.84 10.24 9.38
CA GLU A 17 -1.63 10.91 8.88
C GLU A 17 -1.50 10.75 7.36
N THR A 18 -1.54 11.86 6.62
CA THR A 18 -1.50 11.89 5.14
C THR A 18 -0.25 11.22 4.55
N SER A 19 0.87 11.23 5.29
CA SER A 19 2.12 10.58 4.86
C SER A 19 1.94 9.07 4.67
N ILE A 20 1.09 8.43 5.48
CA ILE A 20 0.82 6.99 5.41
C ILE A 20 0.02 6.68 4.13
N TYR A 21 -1.01 7.46 3.83
CA TYR A 21 -1.79 7.29 2.61
C TYR A 21 -0.97 7.55 1.35
N THR A 22 -0.07 8.53 1.38
CA THR A 22 0.86 8.79 0.27
C THR A 22 1.76 7.58 0.00
N MET A 23 2.25 6.92 1.06
CA MET A 23 3.02 5.68 0.94
C MET A 23 2.21 4.54 0.34
N ILE A 24 0.95 4.39 0.74
CA ILE A 24 0.04 3.37 0.17
C ILE A 24 -0.17 3.64 -1.32
N ILE A 25 -0.47 4.89 -1.70
CA ILE A 25 -0.68 5.28 -3.10
C ILE A 25 0.55 4.97 -3.95
N LEU A 26 1.75 5.30 -3.47
CA LEU A 26 3.00 4.97 -4.17
C LEU A 26 3.16 3.46 -4.38
N GLY A 27 2.86 2.64 -3.35
CA GLY A 27 2.87 1.18 -3.47
C GLY A 27 1.87 0.66 -4.49
N VAL A 28 0.65 1.20 -4.50
CA VAL A 28 -0.41 0.85 -5.46
C VAL A 28 0.02 1.21 -6.89
N LEU A 29 0.57 2.40 -7.12
CA LEU A 29 1.05 2.82 -8.43
C LEU A 29 2.15 1.89 -8.97
N ILE A 30 3.11 1.51 -8.11
CA ILE A 30 4.13 0.52 -8.47
C ILE A 30 3.48 -0.83 -8.84
N GLY A 31 2.52 -1.29 -8.02
CA GLY A 31 1.78 -2.52 -8.29
C GLY A 31 1.04 -2.49 -9.63
N ILE A 32 0.39 -1.38 -9.96
CA ILE A 32 -0.28 -1.17 -11.24
C ILE A 32 0.73 -1.34 -12.39
N VAL A 33 1.91 -0.73 -12.32
CA VAL A 33 2.95 -0.88 -13.35
C VAL A 33 3.33 -2.36 -13.54
N GLY A 34 3.51 -3.11 -12.45
CA GLY A 34 3.80 -4.55 -12.52
C GLY A 34 2.67 -5.34 -13.19
N VAL A 35 1.41 -5.04 -12.87
CA VAL A 35 0.25 -5.69 -13.51
C VAL A 35 0.18 -5.38 -15.01
N TYR A 36 0.37 -4.12 -15.41
CA TYR A 36 0.32 -3.76 -16.83
C TYR A 36 1.44 -4.42 -17.63
N LEU A 37 2.67 -4.43 -17.10
CA LEU A 37 3.80 -5.08 -17.76
C LEU A 37 3.57 -6.59 -17.94
N ARG A 38 2.86 -7.26 -17.02
CA ARG A 38 2.56 -8.69 -17.12
C ARG A 38 1.77 -9.03 -18.39
N PHE A 39 0.99 -8.09 -18.91
CA PHE A 39 0.16 -8.26 -20.10
C PHE A 39 0.70 -7.53 -21.34
N ALA A 40 1.87 -6.89 -21.25
CA ALA A 40 2.45 -6.14 -22.36
C ALA A 40 3.12 -7.04 -23.44
N GLY A 41 3.23 -8.35 -23.21
CA GLY A 41 3.74 -9.30 -24.19
C GLY A 41 3.96 -10.70 -23.59
N ASP A 42 4.26 -11.68 -24.46
CA ASP A 42 4.57 -13.04 -24.05
C ASP A 42 6.09 -13.23 -23.96
N SER A 43 6.65 -12.94 -22.79
CA SER A 43 8.07 -13.10 -22.50
C SER A 43 8.26 -13.54 -21.05
N THR A 44 9.10 -14.57 -20.86
CA THR A 44 9.47 -15.05 -19.52
C THR A 44 10.18 -13.96 -18.73
N THR A 45 11.09 -13.20 -19.35
CA THR A 45 11.78 -12.08 -18.71
C THR A 45 10.80 -11.01 -18.27
N LEU A 46 9.87 -10.62 -19.15
CA LEU A 46 8.85 -9.63 -18.83
C LEU A 46 7.95 -10.13 -17.69
N SER A 47 7.60 -11.41 -17.68
CA SER A 47 6.81 -12.03 -16.61
C SER A 47 7.53 -11.93 -15.26
N ILE A 48 8.82 -12.31 -15.19
CA ILE A 48 9.61 -12.25 -13.95
C ILE A 48 9.71 -10.81 -13.44
N VAL A 49 10.03 -9.85 -14.31
CA VAL A 49 10.14 -8.43 -13.94
C VAL A 49 8.79 -7.89 -13.44
N SER A 50 7.70 -8.24 -14.10
CA SER A 50 6.34 -7.83 -13.70
C SER A 50 5.97 -8.32 -12.31
N TRP A 51 6.25 -9.59 -12.01
CA TRP A 51 6.04 -10.16 -10.67
C TRP A 51 6.93 -9.51 -9.62
N ALA A 52 8.19 -9.21 -9.94
CA ALA A 52 9.09 -8.52 -9.02
C ALA A 52 8.59 -7.10 -8.68
N ILE A 53 8.16 -6.33 -9.68
CA ILE A 53 7.59 -5.00 -9.49
C ILE A 53 6.31 -5.07 -8.65
N LEU A 54 5.41 -6.01 -8.96
CA LEU A 54 4.19 -6.23 -8.19
C LEU A 54 4.48 -6.59 -6.73
N ALA A 55 5.46 -7.45 -6.48
CA ALA A 55 5.89 -7.81 -5.14
C ALA A 55 6.41 -6.59 -4.36
N VAL A 56 7.24 -5.74 -4.99
CA VAL A 56 7.74 -4.50 -4.38
C VAL A 56 6.58 -3.54 -4.05
N GLY A 57 5.67 -3.30 -4.99
CA GLY A 57 4.49 -2.47 -4.77
C GLY A 57 3.62 -2.96 -3.61
N THR A 58 3.42 -4.28 -3.54
CA THR A 58 2.68 -4.96 -2.46
C THR A 58 3.35 -4.73 -1.10
N VAL A 59 4.67 -4.93 -1.00
CA VAL A 59 5.42 -4.71 0.24
C VAL A 59 5.31 -3.25 0.68
N VAL A 60 5.44 -2.29 -0.23
CA VAL A 60 5.33 -0.85 0.10
C VAL A 60 3.92 -0.49 0.59
N ALA A 61 2.87 -0.98 -0.09
CA ALA A 61 1.49 -0.75 0.31
C ALA A 61 1.19 -1.38 1.69
N CYS A 62 1.60 -2.62 1.91
CA CYS A 62 1.44 -3.30 3.20
C CYS A 62 2.18 -2.57 4.33
N LYS A 63 3.38 -2.04 4.09
CA LYS A 63 4.08 -1.20 5.07
C LYS A 63 3.28 0.04 5.44
N GLY A 64 2.60 0.67 4.48
CA GLY A 64 1.68 1.77 4.76
C GLY A 64 0.50 1.32 5.63
N VAL A 65 -0.12 0.19 5.31
CA VAL A 65 -1.23 -0.38 6.08
C VAL A 65 -0.81 -0.73 7.51
N PHE A 66 0.33 -1.39 7.72
CA PHE A 66 0.83 -1.71 9.07
C PHE A 66 1.13 -0.45 9.90
N LYS A 67 1.55 0.65 9.25
CA LYS A 67 1.68 1.93 9.95
C LYS A 67 0.34 2.45 10.50
N ILE A 68 -0.78 2.21 9.81
CA ILE A 68 -2.13 2.54 10.33
C ILE A 68 -2.47 1.64 11.53
N LEU A 69 -2.23 0.33 11.40
CA LEU A 69 -2.55 -0.66 12.43
C LEU A 69 -1.69 -0.54 13.71
N ALA A 70 -0.67 0.32 13.71
CA ALA A 70 0.33 0.41 14.78
C ALA A 70 1.02 -0.92 15.11
N ALA A 71 1.08 -1.82 14.12
CA ALA A 71 1.81 -3.08 14.16
C ALA A 71 3.28 -2.89 13.76
#